data_AF-T0MTD4-F1
#
_entry.id   AF-T0MTD4-F1
#
_cell.length_a   1.000
_cell.length_b   1.000
_cell.length_c   1.000
_cell.angle_alpha   90.00
_cell.angle_beta   90.00
_cell.angle_gamma   90.00
#
_symmetry.space_group_name_H-M   'P 1'
#
loop_
_entity.id
_entity.type
_entity.pdbx_description
1 polymer ?
#
loop_
_entity_poly.entity_id
_entity_poly.type
_entity_poly.pdbx_seq_one_letter_code
_entity_poly.pdbx_strand_id
1 'polypeptide(L)'
;MNRLFKVEESNSTIKKEIIGGLTSFFAVVYIVAVNSSILSDAGVPIEGAIIATVVSCFVGCLLVAIMGNSPVILVPGMGINALFSYTIVQSMGLSWQQALAAVFISGILFSVVAFTRLSKILTEAIPTSLKEAITVGIGILITFIGLQKSGIIVPNEATFVVLGNFKDPKVFVTFINLVITLFLFIKNVPGNFLSISMVLGTVVSMFFGVSKSARFYP
;
A
#
# COMPACT_ATOMS: atom_id res chain seq x y z
N MET A 1 -7.51 29.34 -8.53
CA MET A 1 -8.04 28.61 -7.36
C MET A 1 -9.49 28.97 -7.02
N ASN A 2 -9.88 30.25 -6.89
CA ASN A 2 -11.27 30.61 -6.50
C ASN A 2 -12.39 30.23 -7.49
N ARG A 3 -12.11 30.10 -8.80
CA ARG A 3 -13.12 29.69 -9.80
C ARG A 3 -13.17 28.18 -10.10
N LEU A 4 -12.11 27.43 -9.80
CA LEU A 4 -12.02 25.99 -10.10
C LEU A 4 -12.30 25.13 -8.87
N PHE A 5 -11.72 25.44 -7.70
CA PHE A 5 -11.80 24.59 -6.51
C PHE A 5 -12.73 25.12 -5.41
N LYS A 6 -13.51 26.19 -5.66
CA LYS A 6 -14.52 26.72 -4.71
C LYS A 6 -14.02 26.82 -3.25
N VAL A 7 -12.77 27.28 -3.08
CA VAL A 7 -12.03 27.27 -1.79
C VAL A 7 -12.71 28.15 -0.72
N GLU A 8 -13.41 29.20 -1.14
CA GLU A 8 -14.16 30.09 -0.24
C GLU A 8 -15.55 29.54 0.15
N GLU A 9 -16.20 28.75 -0.73
CA GLU A 9 -17.47 28.06 -0.39
C GLU A 9 -17.24 26.89 0.57
N SER A 10 -16.00 26.41 0.70
CA SER A 10 -15.60 25.30 1.57
C SER A 10 -15.01 25.74 2.93
N ASN A 11 -15.12 27.03 3.30
CA ASN A 11 -14.61 27.60 4.57
C ASN A 11 -13.12 27.29 4.85
N SER A 12 -12.33 27.08 3.80
CA SER A 12 -10.91 26.74 3.91
C SER A 12 -10.01 27.91 3.54
N THR A 13 -8.78 27.92 4.06
CA THR A 13 -7.76 28.93 3.77
C THR A 13 -6.66 28.26 2.97
N ILE A 14 -5.98 28.99 2.08
CA ILE A 14 -4.81 28.47 1.33
C ILE A 14 -3.78 27.79 2.26
N LYS A 15 -3.57 28.35 3.46
CA LYS A 15 -2.73 27.73 4.49
C LYS A 15 -3.24 26.37 4.97
N LYS A 16 -4.56 26.22 5.18
CA LYS A 16 -5.18 24.96 5.60
C LYS A 16 -5.11 23.90 4.49
N GLU A 17 -5.33 24.29 3.24
CA GLU A 17 -5.20 23.40 2.08
C GLU A 17 -3.77 22.86 1.91
N ILE A 18 -2.77 23.74 2.03
CA ILE A 18 -1.36 23.33 1.94
C ILE A 18 -1.01 22.37 3.10
N ILE A 19 -1.40 22.69 4.33
CA ILE A 19 -1.13 21.82 5.50
C ILE A 19 -1.87 20.49 5.36
N GLY A 20 -3.12 20.50 4.90
CA GLY A 20 -3.90 19.29 4.63
C GLY A 20 -3.24 18.40 3.58
N GLY A 21 -2.84 18.98 2.45
CA GLY A 21 -2.12 18.29 1.39
C GLY A 21 -0.78 17.71 1.86
N LEU A 22 -0.01 18.46 2.65
CA LEU A 22 1.27 18.00 3.21
C LEU A 22 1.06 16.82 4.17
N THR A 23 0.04 16.93 5.04
CA THR A 23 -0.32 15.87 6.00
C THR A 23 -0.73 14.59 5.27
N SER A 24 -1.60 14.73 4.27
CA SER A 24 -2.02 13.66 3.38
C SER A 24 -0.86 13.00 2.62
N PHE A 25 0.10 13.80 2.14
CA PHE A 25 1.29 13.29 1.48
C PHE A 25 2.11 12.40 2.44
N PHE A 26 2.43 12.89 3.64
CA PHE A 26 3.17 12.10 4.63
C PHE A 26 2.40 10.86 5.12
N ALA A 27 1.07 10.87 5.07
CA ALA A 27 0.25 9.71 5.41
C ALA A 27 0.40 8.55 4.40
N VAL A 28 0.68 8.85 3.13
CA VAL A 28 0.72 7.84 2.04
C VAL A 28 2.11 7.59 1.48
N VAL A 29 3.12 8.41 1.81
CA VAL A 29 4.48 8.30 1.26
C VAL A 29 5.12 6.93 1.50
N TYR A 30 4.74 6.24 2.59
CA TYR A 30 5.24 4.90 2.88
C TYR A 30 4.92 3.88 1.79
N ILE A 31 3.84 4.10 1.02
CA ILE A 31 3.41 3.22 -0.05
C ILE A 31 4.49 3.14 -1.14
N VAL A 32 5.26 4.21 -1.37
CA VAL A 32 6.37 4.19 -2.33
C VAL A 32 7.41 3.13 -1.94
N ALA A 33 7.78 3.07 -0.66
CA ALA A 33 8.75 2.10 -0.17
C ALA A 33 8.17 0.67 -0.10
N VAL A 34 6.93 0.53 0.39
CA VAL A 34 6.33 -0.81 0.55
C VAL A 34 5.95 -1.41 -0.81
N ASN A 35 5.38 -0.64 -1.72
CA ASN A 35 5.00 -1.12 -3.06
C ASN A 35 6.23 -1.54 -3.87
N SER A 36 7.31 -0.75 -3.84
CA SER A 36 8.55 -1.11 -4.54
C SER A 36 9.20 -2.37 -3.95
N SER A 37 9.18 -2.56 -2.63
CA SER A 37 9.64 -3.81 -2.02
C SER A 37 8.82 -5.02 -2.47
N ILE A 38 7.48 -4.90 -2.49
CA ILE A 38 6.60 -6.00 -2.92
C ILE A 38 6.83 -6.34 -4.40
N LEU A 39 6.90 -5.33 -5.28
CA LEU A 39 7.17 -5.55 -6.70
C LEU A 39 8.57 -6.08 -6.98
N SER A 40 9.56 -5.73 -6.14
CA SER A 40 10.90 -6.28 -6.22
C SER A 40 10.93 -7.78 -5.93
N ASP A 41 10.06 -8.28 -5.06
CA ASP A 41 9.94 -9.72 -4.80
C ASP A 41 9.38 -10.48 -6.02
N ALA A 42 8.70 -9.79 -6.95
CA ALA A 42 8.29 -10.32 -8.24
C ALA A 42 9.39 -10.24 -9.32
N GLY A 43 10.53 -9.60 -9.02
CA GLY A 43 11.63 -9.38 -9.97
C GLY A 43 11.58 -8.05 -10.73
N VAL A 44 10.70 -7.11 -10.34
CA VAL A 44 10.69 -5.76 -10.91
C VAL A 44 11.85 -4.93 -10.33
N PRO A 45 12.63 -4.21 -11.14
CA PRO A 45 13.68 -3.33 -10.62
C PRO A 45 13.11 -2.27 -9.65
N ILE A 46 13.71 -2.16 -8.45
CA ILE A 46 13.25 -1.25 -7.38
C ILE A 46 13.14 0.19 -7.86
N GLU A 47 14.16 0.68 -8.56
CA GLU A 47 14.23 2.04 -9.09
C GLU A 47 13.07 2.32 -10.05
N GLY A 48 12.80 1.37 -10.96
CA GLY A 48 11.68 1.45 -11.89
C GLY A 48 10.33 1.42 -11.17
N ALA A 49 10.17 0.57 -10.16
CA ALA A 49 8.94 0.47 -9.37
C ALA A 49 8.65 1.77 -8.59
N ILE A 50 9.68 2.40 -8.01
CA ILE A 50 9.55 3.69 -7.31
C ILE A 50 9.11 4.78 -8.28
N ILE A 51 9.83 4.96 -9.39
CA ILE A 51 9.54 6.00 -10.37
C ILE A 51 8.14 5.81 -10.96
N ALA A 52 7.79 4.60 -11.37
CA ALA A 52 6.47 4.30 -11.92
C ALA A 52 5.34 4.59 -10.91
N THR A 53 5.53 4.23 -9.64
CA THR A 53 4.56 4.51 -8.57
C THR A 53 4.37 6.01 -8.37
N VAL A 54 5.46 6.77 -8.22
CA VAL A 54 5.40 8.22 -7.98
C VAL A 54 4.76 8.95 -9.16
N VAL A 55 5.17 8.63 -10.39
CA VAL A 55 4.64 9.26 -11.61
C VAL A 55 3.16 8.90 -11.82
N SER A 56 2.78 7.64 -11.64
CA SER A 56 1.37 7.22 -11.79
C SER A 56 0.45 7.86 -10.73
N CYS A 57 0.89 7.93 -9.47
CA CYS A 57 0.17 8.66 -8.42
C CYS A 57 0.04 10.14 -8.74
N PHE A 58 1.13 10.79 -9.17
CA PHE A 58 1.13 12.20 -9.49
C PHE A 58 0.16 12.52 -10.63
N VAL A 59 0.27 11.80 -11.75
CA VAL A 59 -0.62 11.97 -12.91
C VAL A 59 -2.07 11.64 -12.53
N GLY A 60 -2.30 10.56 -11.80
CA GLY A 60 -3.64 10.15 -11.36
C GLY A 60 -4.31 11.17 -10.44
N CYS A 61 -3.61 11.65 -9.43
CA CYS A 61 -4.10 12.73 -8.56
C CYS A 61 -4.37 14.02 -9.35
N LEU A 62 -3.51 14.36 -10.32
CA LEU A 62 -3.69 15.54 -11.15
C LEU A 62 -4.92 15.44 -12.06
N LEU A 63 -5.16 14.26 -12.66
CA LEU A 63 -6.37 14.00 -13.45
C LEU A 63 -7.63 14.11 -12.60
N VAL A 64 -7.65 13.50 -11.40
CA VAL A 64 -8.78 13.59 -10.47
C VAL A 64 -9.01 15.03 -10.00
N ALA A 65 -7.94 15.78 -9.72
CA ALA A 65 -8.03 17.17 -9.29
C ALA A 65 -8.61 18.07 -10.40
N ILE A 66 -8.16 17.92 -11.65
CA ILE A 66 -8.58 18.79 -12.76
C ILE A 66 -9.94 18.37 -13.34
N MET A 67 -10.17 17.07 -13.55
CA MET A 67 -11.38 16.56 -14.19
C MET A 67 -12.51 16.30 -13.19
N GLY A 68 -12.17 15.85 -11.98
CA GLY A 68 -13.14 15.47 -10.95
C GLY A 68 -13.39 16.55 -9.90
N ASN A 69 -12.55 17.59 -9.82
CA ASN A 69 -12.64 18.69 -8.85
C ASN A 69 -12.93 18.21 -7.41
N SER A 70 -12.32 17.09 -7.04
CA SER A 70 -12.59 16.40 -5.77
C SER A 70 -11.27 16.13 -5.05
N PRO A 71 -11.18 16.39 -3.72
CA PRO A 71 -9.95 16.23 -2.94
C PRO A 71 -9.71 14.75 -2.59
N VAL A 72 -9.56 13.91 -3.62
CA VAL A 72 -9.33 12.46 -3.47
C VAL A 72 -7.88 12.14 -3.82
N ILE A 73 -7.21 11.43 -2.92
CA ILE A 73 -5.84 10.95 -3.13
C ILE A 73 -5.91 9.61 -3.86
N LEU A 74 -5.25 9.52 -5.02
CA LEU A 74 -5.14 8.28 -5.78
C LEU A 74 -3.79 7.61 -5.53
N VAL A 75 -3.82 6.41 -4.94
CA VAL A 75 -2.63 5.64 -4.55
C VAL A 75 -2.85 4.16 -4.88
N PRO A 76 -1.80 3.37 -5.19
CA PRO A 76 -1.94 1.94 -5.42
C PRO A 76 -2.67 1.20 -4.31
N GLY A 77 -3.56 0.29 -4.70
CA GLY A 77 -4.22 -0.64 -3.78
C GLY A 77 -3.24 -1.68 -3.25
N MET A 78 -2.89 -1.59 -1.96
CA MET A 78 -1.88 -2.42 -1.28
C MET A 78 -2.22 -3.93 -1.16
N GLY A 79 -3.41 -4.35 -1.57
CA GLY A 79 -3.74 -5.78 -1.67
C GLY A 79 -3.51 -6.38 -3.05
N ILE A 80 -3.65 -5.56 -4.09
CA ILE A 80 -3.56 -6.02 -5.47
C ILE A 80 -2.09 -6.24 -5.87
N ASN A 81 -1.17 -5.42 -5.34
CA ASN A 81 0.27 -5.61 -5.54
C ASN A 81 0.80 -6.90 -4.87
N ALA A 82 0.25 -7.27 -3.72
CA ALA A 82 0.54 -8.53 -3.04
C ALA A 82 0.03 -9.73 -3.86
N LEU A 83 -1.23 -9.68 -4.31
CA LEU A 83 -1.78 -10.70 -5.21
C LEU A 83 -0.94 -10.83 -6.50
N PHE A 84 -0.57 -9.70 -7.10
CA PHE A 84 0.28 -9.67 -8.28
C PHE A 84 1.62 -10.38 -8.06
N SER A 85 2.32 -10.04 -6.98
CA SER A 85 3.69 -10.51 -6.76
C SER A 85 3.73 -11.95 -6.27
N TYR A 86 2.94 -12.29 -5.26
CA TYR A 86 3.01 -13.60 -4.61
C TYR A 86 2.11 -14.64 -5.29
N THR A 87 0.94 -14.26 -5.79
CA THR A 87 0.03 -15.21 -6.45
C THR A 87 0.35 -15.32 -7.95
N ILE A 88 0.30 -14.21 -8.68
CA ILE A 88 0.40 -14.27 -10.16
C ILE A 88 1.84 -14.56 -10.61
N VAL A 89 2.83 -13.88 -10.03
CA VAL A 89 4.23 -14.07 -10.44
C VAL A 89 4.83 -15.30 -9.76
N GLN A 90 4.86 -15.35 -8.43
CA GLN A 90 5.53 -16.44 -7.72
C GLN A 90 4.76 -17.76 -7.76
N SER A 91 3.46 -17.78 -7.41
CA SER A 91 2.70 -19.04 -7.33
C SER A 91 2.27 -19.59 -8.70
N MET A 92 1.90 -18.75 -9.67
CA MET A 92 1.54 -19.21 -11.02
C MET A 92 2.75 -19.28 -11.98
N GLY A 93 3.92 -18.82 -11.55
CA GLY A 93 5.17 -18.92 -12.31
C GLY A 93 5.27 -18.01 -13.54
N LEU A 94 4.44 -16.95 -13.61
CA LEU A 94 4.49 -16.00 -14.72
C LEU A 94 5.64 -15.03 -14.55
N SER A 95 6.21 -14.55 -15.66
CA SER A 95 7.19 -13.46 -15.58
C SER A 95 6.49 -12.15 -15.17
N TRP A 96 7.20 -11.25 -14.48
CA TRP A 96 6.62 -9.97 -14.07
C TRP A 96 6.15 -9.13 -15.27
N GLN A 97 6.79 -9.26 -16.43
CA GLN A 97 6.37 -8.60 -17.67
C GLN A 97 5.05 -9.18 -18.20
N GLN A 98 4.88 -10.51 -18.17
CA GLN A 98 3.64 -11.17 -18.56
C GLN A 98 2.49 -10.78 -17.63
N ALA A 99 2.76 -10.75 -16.32
CA ALA A 99 1.79 -10.30 -15.34
C ALA A 99 1.40 -8.82 -15.55
N LEU A 100 2.37 -7.93 -15.84
CA LEU A 100 2.08 -6.53 -16.17
C LEU A 100 1.26 -6.38 -17.46
N ALA A 101 1.53 -7.20 -18.48
CA ALA A 101 0.72 -7.22 -19.70
C ALA A 101 -0.73 -7.62 -19.41
N ALA A 102 -0.94 -8.64 -18.57
CA ALA A 102 -2.27 -9.04 -18.12
C ALA A 102 -2.98 -7.92 -17.34
N VAL A 103 -2.27 -7.22 -16.44
CA VAL A 103 -2.81 -6.06 -15.72
C VAL A 103 -3.16 -4.93 -16.67
N PHE A 104 -2.32 -4.65 -17.66
CA PHE A 104 -2.56 -3.61 -18.66
C PHE A 104 -3.82 -3.89 -19.50
N ILE A 105 -3.95 -5.13 -20.01
CA ILE A 105 -5.15 -5.57 -20.75
C ILE A 105 -6.38 -5.51 -19.85
N SER A 106 -6.28 -5.95 -18.60
CA SER A 106 -7.36 -5.87 -17.62
C SER A 106 -7.78 -4.43 -17.35
N GLY A 107 -6.82 -3.49 -17.31
CA GLY A 107 -7.08 -2.05 -17.17
C GLY A 107 -7.84 -1.47 -18.37
N ILE A 108 -7.48 -1.85 -19.59
CA ILE A 108 -8.22 -1.45 -20.81
C ILE A 108 -9.65 -2.00 -20.76
N LEU A 109 -9.80 -3.29 -20.47
CA LEU A 109 -11.11 -3.93 -20.35
C LEU A 109 -11.96 -3.25 -19.27
N PHE A 110 -11.38 -2.97 -18.10
CA PHE A 110 -12.06 -2.29 -17.02
C PHE A 110 -12.45 -0.86 -17.40
N SER A 111 -11.61 -0.14 -18.15
CA SER A 111 -11.93 1.20 -18.65
C SER A 111 -13.13 1.16 -19.61
N VAL A 112 -13.16 0.23 -20.56
CA VAL A 112 -14.30 0.04 -21.47
C VAL A 112 -15.56 -0.32 -20.69
N VAL A 113 -15.46 -1.24 -19.73
CA VAL A 113 -16.56 -1.64 -18.85
C VAL A 113 -17.06 -0.47 -18.01
N ALA A 114 -16.18 0.41 -17.53
CA ALA A 114 -16.54 1.57 -16.71
C ALA A 114 -17.39 2.60 -17.47
N PHE A 115 -17.20 2.75 -18.79
CA PHE A 115 -18.02 3.63 -19.63
C PHE A 115 -19.33 2.99 -20.11
N THR A 116 -19.57 1.71 -19.82
CA THR A 116 -20.77 0.98 -20.22
C THR A 116 -21.65 0.62 -19.02
N ARG A 117 -22.90 0.22 -19.28
CA ARG A 117 -23.82 -0.28 -18.23
C ARG A 117 -23.36 -1.61 -17.62
N LEU A 118 -22.36 -2.26 -18.21
CA LEU A 118 -21.83 -3.55 -17.76
C LEU A 118 -21.28 -3.47 -16.33
N SER A 119 -20.66 -2.35 -15.93
CA SER A 119 -20.17 -2.16 -14.57
C SER A 119 -21.27 -2.32 -13.51
N LYS A 120 -22.47 -1.79 -13.79
CA LYS A 120 -23.63 -1.90 -12.89
C LYS A 120 -24.13 -3.35 -12.81
N ILE A 121 -24.24 -4.02 -13.97
CA ILE A 121 -24.67 -5.43 -14.05
C ILE A 121 -23.70 -6.33 -13.30
N LEU A 122 -22.39 -6.16 -13.50
CA LEU A 122 -21.36 -6.93 -12.78
C LEU A 122 -21.44 -6.71 -11.27
N THR A 123 -21.65 -5.45 -10.86
CA THR A 123 -21.78 -5.11 -9.44
C THR A 123 -23.05 -5.72 -8.84
N GLU A 124 -24.17 -5.74 -9.55
CA GLU A 124 -25.42 -6.36 -9.10
C GLU A 124 -25.37 -7.90 -9.13
N ALA A 125 -24.61 -8.47 -10.07
CA ALA A 125 -24.46 -9.92 -10.23
C ALA A 125 -23.59 -10.56 -9.14
N ILE A 126 -22.62 -9.83 -8.57
CA ILE A 126 -21.77 -10.34 -7.49
C ILE A 126 -22.48 -10.12 -6.14
N PRO A 127 -22.84 -11.19 -5.41
CA PRO A 127 -23.41 -11.10 -4.07
C PRO A 127 -22.54 -10.27 -3.13
N THR A 128 -23.16 -9.47 -2.26
CA THR A 128 -22.46 -8.65 -1.27
C THR A 128 -21.52 -9.50 -0.39
N SER A 129 -21.94 -10.71 -0.03
CA SER A 129 -21.12 -11.66 0.73
C SER A 129 -19.81 -12.02 0.04
N LEU A 130 -19.78 -12.15 -1.29
CA LEU A 130 -18.55 -12.42 -2.03
C LEU A 130 -17.64 -11.18 -2.07
N LYS A 131 -18.19 -9.97 -2.17
CA LYS A 131 -17.39 -8.73 -2.13
C LYS A 131 -16.72 -8.54 -0.77
N GLU A 132 -17.45 -8.83 0.31
CA GLU A 132 -16.93 -8.80 1.67
C GLU A 132 -15.87 -9.88 1.88
N ALA A 133 -16.12 -11.12 1.43
CA ALA A 133 -15.15 -12.21 1.52
C ALA A 133 -13.84 -11.91 0.78
N ILE A 134 -13.90 -11.29 -0.41
CA ILE A 134 -12.69 -10.85 -1.15
C ILE A 134 -11.91 -9.83 -0.32
N THR A 135 -12.59 -8.86 0.29
CA THR A 135 -11.95 -7.82 1.11
C THR A 135 -11.27 -8.43 2.34
N VAL A 136 -11.96 -9.34 3.04
CA VAL A 136 -11.41 -10.07 4.21
C VAL A 136 -10.22 -10.94 3.79
N GLY A 137 -10.34 -11.69 2.70
CA GLY A 137 -9.27 -12.57 2.21
C GLY A 137 -8.00 -11.81 1.85
N ILE A 138 -8.12 -10.68 1.14
CA ILE A 138 -7.00 -9.80 0.82
C ILE A 138 -6.38 -9.23 2.10
N GLY A 139 -7.18 -8.83 3.09
CA GLY A 139 -6.69 -8.34 4.38
C GLY A 139 -5.87 -9.38 5.15
N ILE A 140 -6.36 -10.63 5.21
CA ILE A 140 -5.65 -11.75 5.84
C ILE A 140 -4.35 -12.06 5.09
N LEU A 141 -4.37 -12.04 3.75
CA LEU A 141 -3.19 -12.25 2.93
C LEU A 141 -2.09 -11.23 3.21
N ILE A 142 -2.42 -9.93 3.20
CA ILE A 142 -1.44 -8.86 3.49
C ILE A 142 -0.92 -8.99 4.92
N THR A 143 -1.79 -9.31 5.88
CA THR A 143 -1.39 -9.53 7.27
C THR A 143 -0.37 -10.65 7.38
N PHE A 144 -0.63 -11.78 6.72
CA PHE A 144 0.28 -12.93 6.69
C PHE A 144 1.64 -12.57 6.08
N ILE A 145 1.65 -11.86 4.94
CA ILE A 145 2.88 -11.38 4.30
C ILE A 145 3.66 -10.44 5.23
N GLY A 146 2.97 -9.54 5.93
CA GLY A 146 3.60 -8.65 6.91
C GLY A 146 4.25 -9.41 8.09
N LEU A 147 3.56 -10.42 8.61
CA LEU A 147 4.09 -11.29 9.66
C LEU A 147 5.28 -12.14 9.18
N GLN A 148 5.27 -12.56 7.91
CA GLN A 148 6.39 -13.27 7.30
C GLN A 148 7.61 -12.35 7.11
N LYS A 149 7.42 -11.16 6.52
CA LYS A 149 8.50 -10.18 6.30
C LYS A 149 9.10 -9.64 7.60
N SER A 150 8.33 -9.61 8.68
CA SER A 150 8.83 -9.23 10.02
C SER A 150 9.61 -10.33 10.74
N GLY A 151 9.61 -11.56 10.20
CA GLY A 151 10.24 -12.72 10.83
C GLY A 151 9.45 -13.27 12.02
N ILE A 152 8.22 -12.80 12.27
CA ILE A 152 7.31 -13.39 13.27
C ILE A 152 6.83 -14.77 12.79
N ILE A 153 6.64 -14.93 11.48
CA ILE A 153 6.30 -16.19 10.82
C ILE A 153 7.48 -16.59 9.93
N VAL A 154 7.99 -17.81 10.14
CA VAL A 154 9.10 -18.38 9.34
C VAL A 154 8.61 -19.68 8.70
N PRO A 155 8.96 -19.95 7.42
CA PRO A 155 8.62 -21.22 6.78
C PRO A 155 9.31 -22.38 7.49
N ASN A 156 8.59 -23.47 7.69
CA ASN A 156 9.12 -24.73 8.23
C ASN A 156 8.59 -25.88 7.38
N GLU A 157 9.47 -26.81 6.99
CA GLU A 157 9.13 -27.96 6.15
C GLU A 157 8.11 -28.92 6.81
N ALA A 158 8.03 -28.93 8.15
CA ALA A 158 7.13 -29.83 8.88
C ALA A 158 5.72 -29.27 9.13
N THR A 159 5.56 -27.94 9.27
CA THR A 159 4.27 -27.31 9.64
C THR A 159 3.86 -26.17 8.72
N PHE A 160 4.60 -25.91 7.65
CA PHE A 160 4.48 -24.76 6.72
C PHE A 160 4.74 -23.39 7.38
N VAL A 161 4.41 -23.21 8.67
CA VAL A 161 4.54 -21.97 9.43
C VAL A 161 5.02 -22.30 10.86
N VAL A 162 6.07 -21.62 11.32
CA VAL A 162 6.54 -21.63 12.71
C VAL A 162 6.70 -20.20 13.22
N LEU A 163 6.46 -19.99 14.52
CA LEU A 163 6.78 -18.71 15.16
C LEU A 163 8.29 -18.49 15.16
N GLY A 164 8.72 -17.34 14.65
CA GLY A 164 10.12 -16.93 14.65
C GLY A 164 10.69 -16.82 16.06
N ASN A 165 12.02 -16.88 16.14
CA ASN A 165 12.71 -16.82 17.42
C ASN A 165 12.60 -15.40 18.01
N PHE A 166 11.87 -15.24 19.11
CA PHE A 166 11.73 -13.95 19.80
C PHE A 166 13.04 -13.41 20.39
N LYS A 167 14.12 -14.20 20.41
CA LYS A 167 15.46 -13.73 20.75
C LYS A 167 16.14 -12.94 19.63
N ASP A 168 15.63 -13.02 18.40
CA ASP A 168 16.15 -12.19 17.31
C ASP A 168 15.73 -10.73 17.49
N PRO A 169 16.69 -9.77 17.50
CA PRO A 169 16.40 -8.35 17.66
C PRO A 169 15.37 -7.82 16.64
N LYS A 170 15.32 -8.39 15.43
CA LYS A 170 14.35 -8.04 14.38
C LYS A 170 12.90 -8.33 14.76
N VAL A 171 12.64 -9.51 15.33
CA VAL A 171 11.29 -9.95 15.71
C VAL A 171 10.82 -9.12 16.89
N PHE A 172 11.70 -8.86 17.84
CA PHE A 172 11.42 -8.05 19.02
C PHE A 172 11.10 -6.59 18.68
N VAL A 173 11.92 -5.94 17.84
CA VAL A 173 11.66 -4.57 17.37
C VAL A 173 10.35 -4.49 16.58
N THR A 174 10.04 -5.49 15.75
CA THR A 174 8.77 -5.50 15.02
C THR A 174 7.57 -5.68 15.93
N PHE A 175 7.67 -6.54 16.94
CA PHE A 175 6.60 -6.73 17.93
C PHE A 175 6.32 -5.44 18.73
N ILE A 176 7.38 -4.76 19.19
CA ILE A 176 7.25 -3.44 19.84
C ILE A 176 6.60 -2.43 18.90
N ASN A 177 7.04 -2.38 17.63
CA ASN A 177 6.47 -1.45 16.66
C ASN A 177 5.00 -1.75 16.37
N LEU A 178 4.61 -3.02 16.33
CA LEU A 178 3.22 -3.46 16.18
C LEU A 178 2.36 -3.01 17.38
N VAL A 179 2.87 -3.14 18.61
CA VAL A 179 2.16 -2.69 19.83
C VAL A 179 2.02 -1.17 19.86
N ILE A 180 3.09 -0.43 19.53
CA ILE A 180 3.06 1.03 19.41
C ILE A 180 2.03 1.46 18.36
N THR A 181 2.02 0.77 17.22
CA THR A 181 1.05 0.96 16.15
C THR A 181 -0.37 0.71 16.68
N LEU A 182 -0.66 -0.43 17.30
CA LEU A 182 -1.99 -0.70 17.84
C LEU A 182 -2.45 0.34 18.88
N PHE A 183 -1.54 0.78 19.75
CA PHE A 183 -1.85 1.77 20.78
C PHE A 183 -2.19 3.14 20.18
N LEU A 184 -1.40 3.62 19.23
CA LEU A 184 -1.65 4.89 18.54
C LEU A 184 -2.90 4.81 17.64
N PHE A 185 -3.23 3.63 17.10
CA PHE A 185 -4.48 3.39 16.36
C PHE A 185 -5.70 3.59 17.27
N ILE A 186 -5.69 2.97 18.46
CA ILE A 186 -6.77 3.11 19.45
C ILE A 186 -6.92 4.56 19.90
N LYS A 187 -5.82 5.31 19.97
CA LYS A 187 -5.84 6.74 20.32
C LYS A 187 -6.39 7.66 19.23
N ASN A 188 -6.77 7.14 18.06
CA ASN A 188 -7.47 7.87 16.99
C ASN A 188 -6.81 9.23 16.63
N VAL A 189 -5.48 9.28 16.57
CA VAL A 189 -4.77 10.50 16.17
C VAL A 189 -4.98 10.71 14.66
N PRO A 190 -5.64 11.80 14.22
CA PRO A 190 -6.00 12.00 12.82
C PRO A 190 -4.76 12.14 11.92
N GLY A 191 -4.72 11.37 10.83
CA GLY A 191 -3.80 11.54 9.69
C GLY A 191 -2.34 11.11 9.89
N ASN A 192 -1.81 11.21 11.11
CA ASN A 192 -0.39 10.99 11.40
C ASN A 192 -0.08 9.63 12.01
N PHE A 193 -1.08 8.78 12.26
CA PHE A 193 -0.89 7.53 12.97
C PHE A 193 0.18 6.62 12.35
N LEU A 194 0.10 6.35 11.04
CA LEU A 194 1.03 5.48 10.34
C LEU A 194 2.41 6.12 10.12
N SER A 195 2.45 7.43 9.85
CA SER A 195 3.72 8.15 9.66
C SER A 195 4.48 8.27 10.98
N ILE A 196 3.79 8.58 12.08
CA ILE A 196 4.36 8.63 13.43
C ILE A 196 4.83 7.25 13.86
N SER A 197 4.04 6.19 13.63
CA SER A 197 4.47 4.84 13.98
C SER A 197 5.68 4.39 13.16
N MET A 198 5.76 4.72 11.87
CA MET A 198 6.94 4.41 11.05
C MET A 198 8.17 5.22 11.45
N VAL A 199 8.03 6.52 11.73
CA VAL A 199 9.16 7.35 12.18
C VAL A 199 9.65 6.88 13.56
N LEU A 200 8.74 6.68 14.52
CA LEU A 200 9.08 6.15 15.84
C LEU A 200 9.68 4.74 15.75
N GLY A 201 9.10 3.86 14.94
CA GLY A 201 9.61 2.51 14.71
C GLY A 201 11.01 2.51 14.09
N THR A 202 11.29 3.45 13.18
CA THR A 202 12.62 3.64 12.59
C THR A 202 13.61 4.13 13.63
N VAL A 203 13.23 5.08 14.49
CA VAL A 203 14.06 5.58 15.59
C VAL A 203 14.37 4.45 16.58
N VAL A 204 13.37 3.68 17.01
CA VAL A 204 13.55 2.52 17.89
C VAL A 204 14.45 1.46 17.23
N SER A 205 14.27 1.19 15.93
CA SER A 205 15.13 0.26 15.17
C SER A 205 16.60 0.72 15.09
N MET A 206 16.85 2.03 14.99
CA MET A 206 18.19 2.61 15.05
C MET A 206 18.83 2.42 16.43
N PHE A 207 18.08 2.63 17.52
CA PHE A 207 18.59 2.42 18.90
C PHE A 207 18.94 0.96 19.19
N PHE A 208 18.17 -0.01 18.66
CA PHE A 208 18.44 -1.44 18.84
C PHE A 208 19.48 -2.00 17.86
N GLY A 209 20.13 -1.17 17.03
CA GLY A 209 21.19 -1.60 16.11
C GLY A 209 20.74 -2.58 15.01
N VAL A 210 19.43 -2.71 14.79
CA VAL A 210 18.85 -3.59 13.77
C VAL A 210 18.91 -2.96 12.38
N SER A 211 19.09 -1.64 12.32
CA SER A 211 19.41 -0.93 11.09
C SER A 211 20.85 -1.24 10.67
N LYS A 212 21.05 -2.40 10.01
CA LYS A 212 22.10 -2.47 9.01
C LYS A 212 21.74 -1.42 7.97
N SER A 213 22.48 -0.31 8.03
CA SER A 213 22.53 0.75 7.03
C SER A 213 22.28 0.19 5.65
N ALA A 214 21.38 0.84 4.91
CA ALA A 214 21.02 0.55 3.54
C ALA A 214 22.28 0.25 2.70
N ARG A 215 22.69 -1.03 2.67
CA ARG A 215 23.72 -1.50 1.75
C ARG A 215 22.97 -1.87 0.48
N PHE A 216 22.66 -0.81 -0.27
CA PHE A 216 22.36 -0.88 -1.68
C PHE A 216 23.49 -1.64 -2.37
N TYR A 217 23.15 -2.80 -2.95
CA TYR A 217 23.93 -3.61 -3.90
C TYR A 217 25.22 -4.30 -3.36
N PRO A 218 25.66 -5.41 -3.98
CA PRO A 218 26.25 -5.42 -5.32
C PRO A 218 25.30 -5.80 -6.44
#